data_AF-A0A200Q5B2-F1
#
_entry.id   AF-A0A200Q5B2-F1
#
_cell.length_a   1.000
_cell.length_b   1.000
_cell.length_c   1.000
_cell.angle_alpha   90.00
_cell.angle_beta   90.00
_cell.angle_gamma   90.00
#
_symmetry.space_group_name_H-M   'P 1'
#
loop_
_entity.id
_entity.type
_entity.pdbx_description
1 polymer ?
#
loop_
_entity_poly.entity_id
_entity_poly.type
_entity_poly.pdbx_seq_one_letter_code
_entity_poly.pdbx_strand_id
1 'polypeptide(L)'
;MFNIIAWNIRGLRSRERRIKIKQCLKVWKPKILILTETKLVQVTDKIVKEIWGRGEMGWTSLDATGLSGGVLIIWRKETVEVEDVVIGPLYLKFPALYKASAVQNKPVAEFNTGVGVNNCWNLGISRRLYDPEVNEVVSLLSILENVVLTEDPDELWWRENNSGVFSVKNCYDMISKTNDIPNFPSRKYWSSLWPNRVGFFLWLAGQEHILTLDNLQKRGWSLPNRCYLCETMSESTNHLLIHCKYSMKLWSYFFGEVNMVWSPPNSVYVLLEKWNSKDLSNEGKVLWRILPAAICWCIWKERNAIAFEGIKKEINQLLMDIKIQVSLWAKMNSVFKSIPCERIVSRWKDFIFNPP
;
A
#
# COMPACT_ATOMS: atom_id res chain seq x y z
N MET A 1 -13.01 -7.84 -5.14
CA MET A 1 -12.01 -6.79 -4.84
C MET A 1 -11.41 -6.29 -6.15
N PHE A 2 -11.34 -4.98 -6.37
CA PHE A 2 -10.73 -4.39 -7.56
C PHE A 2 -9.20 -4.35 -7.38
N ASN A 3 -8.42 -4.83 -8.36
CA ASN A 3 -6.96 -4.90 -8.25
C ASN A 3 -6.28 -4.31 -9.48
N ILE A 4 -5.34 -3.40 -9.24
CA ILE A 4 -4.53 -2.71 -10.24
C ILE A 4 -3.07 -3.10 -10.01
N ILE A 5 -2.34 -3.41 -11.07
CA ILE A 5 -0.89 -3.67 -11.01
C ILE A 5 -0.17 -2.65 -11.86
N ALA A 6 0.74 -1.88 -11.26
CA ALA A 6 1.67 -1.02 -11.97
C ALA A 6 3.08 -1.61 -11.87
N TRP A 7 3.73 -1.85 -13.00
CA TRP A 7 5.03 -2.51 -13.07
C TRP A 7 5.96 -1.82 -14.07
N ASN A 8 7.04 -1.22 -13.57
CA ASN A 8 8.16 -0.80 -14.41
C ASN A 8 8.94 -2.03 -14.91
N ILE A 9 8.81 -2.32 -16.19
CA ILE A 9 9.30 -3.57 -16.77
C ILE A 9 10.66 -3.42 -17.46
N ARG A 10 11.17 -2.20 -17.66
CA ARG A 10 12.48 -1.93 -18.31
C ARG A 10 12.70 -2.74 -19.60
N GLY A 11 11.69 -2.79 -20.46
CA GLY A 11 11.73 -3.35 -21.80
C GLY A 11 10.87 -4.60 -22.00
N LEU A 12 10.03 -4.61 -23.05
CA LEU A 12 9.13 -5.70 -23.44
C LEU A 12 9.50 -6.37 -24.78
N ARG A 13 10.65 -6.02 -25.38
CA ARG A 13 11.06 -6.53 -26.70
C ARG A 13 11.26 -8.06 -26.73
N SER A 14 11.76 -8.64 -25.65
CA SER A 14 11.96 -10.10 -25.54
C SER A 14 10.65 -10.86 -25.35
N ARG A 15 10.40 -11.87 -26.20
CA ARG A 15 9.24 -12.77 -26.11
C ARG A 15 9.25 -13.59 -24.82
N GLU A 16 10.41 -14.05 -24.38
CA GLU A 16 10.57 -14.79 -23.12
C GLU A 16 10.12 -13.96 -21.92
N ARG A 17 10.44 -12.66 -21.93
CA ARG A 17 10.03 -11.74 -20.87
C ARG A 17 8.52 -11.56 -20.85
N ARG A 18 7.88 -11.44 -22.02
CA ARG A 18 6.41 -11.40 -22.14
C ARG A 18 5.76 -12.69 -21.59
N ILE A 19 6.35 -13.86 -21.86
CA ILE A 19 5.89 -15.14 -21.31
C ILE A 19 6.01 -15.17 -19.77
N LYS A 20 7.11 -14.69 -19.20
CA LYS A 20 7.27 -14.60 -17.74
C LYS A 20 6.23 -13.69 -17.11
N ILE A 21 5.99 -12.52 -17.70
CA ILE A 21 4.93 -11.60 -17.24
C ILE A 21 3.57 -12.30 -17.31
N LYS A 22 3.25 -12.97 -18.41
CA LYS A 22 2.00 -13.74 -18.55
C LYS A 22 1.83 -14.78 -17.45
N GLN A 23 2.89 -15.47 -17.05
CA GLN A 23 2.84 -16.43 -15.93
C GLN A 23 2.51 -15.74 -14.61
N CYS A 24 3.10 -14.57 -14.33
CA CYS A 24 2.73 -13.76 -13.16
C CYS A 24 1.25 -13.33 -13.21
N LEU A 25 0.77 -12.88 -14.37
CA LEU A 25 -0.62 -12.44 -14.55
C LEU A 25 -1.65 -13.56 -14.36
N LYS A 26 -1.29 -14.83 -14.63
CA LYS A 26 -2.15 -15.99 -14.32
C LYS A 26 -2.40 -16.16 -12.82
N VAL A 27 -1.41 -15.81 -11.99
CA VAL A 27 -1.49 -15.89 -10.52
C VAL A 27 -2.18 -14.66 -9.97
N TRP A 28 -1.74 -13.47 -10.38
CA TRP A 28 -2.21 -12.21 -9.80
C TRP A 28 -3.60 -11.79 -10.27
N LYS A 29 -3.98 -12.19 -11.50
CA LYS A 29 -5.27 -11.89 -12.14
C LYS A 29 -5.71 -10.43 -11.95
N PRO A 30 -4.90 -9.44 -12.38
CA PRO A 30 -5.31 -8.03 -12.26
C PRO A 30 -6.52 -7.71 -13.13
N LYS A 31 -7.33 -6.73 -12.70
CA LYS A 31 -8.36 -6.09 -13.51
C LYS A 31 -7.75 -5.04 -14.46
N ILE A 32 -6.75 -4.29 -13.98
CA ILE A 32 -5.97 -3.33 -14.78
C ILE A 32 -4.48 -3.59 -14.57
N LEU A 33 -3.71 -3.61 -15.66
CA LEU A 33 -2.25 -3.69 -15.67
C LEU A 33 -1.67 -2.48 -16.37
N ILE A 34 -0.72 -1.83 -15.72
CA ILE A 34 0.04 -0.69 -16.23
C ILE A 34 1.51 -1.11 -16.29
N LEU A 35 2.07 -1.15 -17.50
CA LEU A 35 3.48 -1.43 -17.74
C LEU A 35 4.19 -0.15 -18.17
N THR A 36 5.20 0.26 -17.41
CA THR A 36 6.04 1.42 -17.74
C THR A 36 7.43 0.97 -18.19
N GLU A 37 8.14 1.85 -18.93
CA GLU A 37 9.42 1.52 -19.54
C GLU A 37 9.30 0.33 -20.50
N THR A 38 8.25 0.29 -21.34
CA THR A 38 8.03 -0.81 -22.29
C THR A 38 9.15 -0.91 -23.34
N LYS A 39 9.80 0.21 -23.69
CA LYS A 39 10.80 0.37 -24.77
C LYS A 39 10.30 -0.15 -26.13
N LEU A 40 8.98 -0.21 -26.32
CA LEU A 40 8.33 -0.60 -27.57
C LEU A 40 8.03 0.66 -28.37
N VAL A 41 8.55 0.71 -29.60
CA VAL A 41 8.31 1.82 -30.53
C VAL A 41 6.92 1.74 -31.17
N GLN A 42 6.30 0.55 -31.11
CA GLN A 42 4.93 0.31 -31.51
C GLN A 42 4.39 -0.88 -30.70
N VAL A 43 3.27 -0.68 -30.01
CA VAL A 43 2.51 -1.78 -29.40
C VAL A 43 1.46 -2.29 -30.38
N THR A 44 1.28 -3.61 -30.44
CA THR A 44 0.29 -4.27 -31.31
C THR A 44 -0.57 -5.24 -30.51
N ASP A 45 -1.76 -5.55 -31.01
CA ASP A 45 -2.65 -6.58 -30.46
C ASP A 45 -1.93 -7.91 -30.21
N LYS A 46 -1.02 -8.30 -31.11
CA LYS A 46 -0.23 -9.53 -30.98
C LYS A 46 0.64 -9.50 -29.72
N ILE A 47 1.35 -8.39 -29.48
CA ILE A 47 2.20 -8.21 -28.30
C ILE A 47 1.34 -8.24 -27.03
N VAL A 48 0.20 -7.56 -27.05
CA VAL A 48 -0.72 -7.51 -25.90
C VAL A 48 -1.28 -8.90 -25.59
N LYS A 49 -1.70 -9.68 -26.59
CA LYS A 49 -2.17 -11.07 -26.42
C LYS A 49 -1.05 -12.01 -25.91
N GLU A 50 0.20 -11.75 -26.28
CA GLU A 50 1.35 -12.49 -25.75
C GLU A 50 1.58 -12.24 -24.25
N ILE A 51 1.20 -11.06 -23.74
CA ILE A 51 1.30 -10.70 -22.32
C ILE A 51 0.03 -11.11 -21.56
N TRP A 52 -1.13 -10.67 -22.04
CA TRP A 52 -2.42 -10.77 -21.35
C TRP A 52 -3.07 -12.15 -21.44
N GLY A 53 -2.93 -12.83 -22.58
CA GLY A 53 -3.60 -14.10 -22.85
C GLY A 53 -4.73 -14.02 -23.89
N ARG A 54 -5.60 -15.04 -23.90
CA ARG A 54 -6.68 -15.22 -24.89
C ARG A 54 -8.04 -14.64 -24.45
N GLY A 55 -8.12 -13.97 -23.30
CA GLY A 55 -9.37 -13.35 -22.83
C GLY A 55 -9.66 -12.03 -23.53
N GLU A 56 -10.90 -11.55 -23.44
CA GLU A 56 -11.24 -10.20 -23.92
C GLU A 56 -10.50 -9.14 -23.11
N MET A 57 -9.99 -8.14 -23.81
CA MET A 57 -9.22 -7.06 -23.21
C MET A 57 -9.42 -5.78 -23.97
N GLY A 58 -9.38 -4.67 -23.24
CA GLY A 58 -9.05 -3.37 -23.82
C GLY A 58 -7.60 -3.06 -23.49
N TRP A 59 -6.94 -2.31 -24.37
CA TRP A 59 -5.61 -1.82 -24.09
C TRP A 59 -5.37 -0.50 -24.79
N THR A 60 -4.41 0.25 -24.26
CA THR A 60 -3.93 1.47 -24.85
C THR A 60 -2.46 1.68 -24.54
N SER A 61 -1.73 2.42 -25.37
CA SER A 61 -0.31 2.64 -25.17
C SER A 61 0.18 4.00 -25.61
N LEU A 62 1.14 4.54 -24.85
CA LEU A 62 2.03 5.59 -25.30
C LEU A 62 3.34 4.92 -25.72
N ASP A 63 3.66 4.95 -27.02
CA ASP A 63 4.87 4.31 -27.54
C ASP A 63 6.15 5.00 -27.03
N ALA A 64 7.25 4.24 -26.99
CA ALA A 64 8.56 4.76 -26.60
C ALA A 64 9.15 5.61 -27.72
N THR A 65 9.46 6.88 -27.41
CA THR A 65 10.07 7.84 -28.34
C THR A 65 11.36 8.42 -27.73
N GLY A 66 12.49 8.29 -28.43
CA GLY A 66 13.80 8.76 -27.94
C GLY A 66 14.18 8.16 -26.58
N LEU A 67 14.35 9.02 -25.57
CA LEU A 67 14.64 8.61 -24.19
C LEU A 67 13.39 8.17 -23.40
N SER A 68 12.18 8.48 -23.89
CA SER A 68 10.91 8.10 -23.25
C SER A 68 10.71 6.59 -23.26
N GLY A 69 10.36 6.04 -22.10
CA GLY A 69 10.26 4.60 -21.88
C GLY A 69 9.04 3.91 -22.49
N GLY A 70 7.99 4.67 -22.84
CA GLY A 70 6.69 4.13 -23.25
C GLY A 70 5.87 3.53 -22.10
N VAL A 71 4.54 3.55 -22.25
CA VAL A 71 3.55 3.06 -21.29
C VAL A 71 2.52 2.19 -22.01
N LEU A 72 2.15 1.05 -21.41
CA LEU A 72 1.10 0.17 -21.91
C LEU A 72 0.11 -0.11 -20.77
N ILE A 73 -1.17 0.18 -21.00
CA ILE A 73 -2.26 -0.10 -20.07
C ILE A 73 -3.16 -1.17 -20.68
N ILE A 74 -3.50 -2.20 -19.93
CA ILE A 74 -4.36 -3.31 -20.35
C ILE A 74 -5.42 -3.54 -19.28
N TRP A 75 -6.69 -3.73 -19.66
CA TRP A 75 -7.79 -3.98 -18.73
C TRP A 75 -8.73 -5.09 -19.20
N ARG A 76 -9.43 -5.68 -18.23
CA ARG A 76 -10.49 -6.68 -18.46
C ARG A 76 -11.81 -6.00 -18.80
N LYS A 77 -12.29 -6.18 -20.03
CA LYS A 77 -13.57 -5.59 -20.48
C LYS A 77 -14.76 -6.08 -19.65
N GLU A 78 -14.68 -7.28 -19.08
CA GLU A 78 -15.76 -7.83 -18.25
C GLU A 78 -15.89 -7.11 -16.90
N THR A 79 -14.91 -6.30 -16.51
CA THR A 79 -14.88 -5.66 -15.17
C THR A 79 -14.54 -4.18 -15.16
N VAL A 80 -14.14 -3.63 -16.31
CA VAL A 80 -13.70 -2.25 -16.47
C VAL A 80 -14.25 -1.74 -17.80
N GLU A 81 -15.18 -0.79 -17.69
CA GLU A 81 -15.63 0.05 -18.79
C GLU A 81 -14.74 1.30 -18.83
N VAL A 82 -14.34 1.72 -20.03
CA VAL A 82 -13.47 2.89 -20.22
C VAL A 82 -14.24 3.92 -21.01
N GLU A 83 -14.49 5.07 -20.39
CA GLU A 83 -15.29 6.17 -20.96
C GLU A 83 -14.49 6.99 -21.99
N ASP A 84 -13.21 7.26 -21.72
CA ASP A 84 -12.35 8.04 -22.62
C ASP A 84 -10.87 7.60 -22.50
N VAL A 85 -10.12 7.70 -23.61
CA VAL A 85 -8.68 7.40 -23.68
C VAL A 85 -8.01 8.48 -24.52
N VAL A 86 -7.23 9.33 -23.87
CA VAL A 86 -6.46 10.40 -24.54
C VAL A 86 -4.98 10.09 -24.43
N ILE A 87 -4.32 9.90 -25.58
CA ILE A 87 -2.87 9.72 -25.66
C ILE A 87 -2.33 10.77 -26.61
N GLY A 88 -1.32 11.50 -26.15
CA GLY A 88 -0.62 12.47 -26.97
C GLY A 88 -1.33 13.83 -27.07
N PRO A 89 -0.94 14.66 -28.05
CA PRO A 89 -1.42 16.04 -28.19
C PRO A 89 -2.92 16.13 -28.47
N LEU A 90 -3.53 17.28 -28.12
CA LEU A 90 -4.96 17.57 -28.25
C LEU A 90 -5.54 17.27 -29.64
N TYR A 91 -4.75 17.38 -30.71
CA TYR A 91 -5.21 17.08 -32.07
C TYR A 91 -5.61 15.62 -32.29
N LEU A 92 -5.14 14.68 -31.46
CA LEU A 92 -5.57 13.28 -31.52
C LEU A 92 -6.99 13.10 -30.96
N LYS A 93 -7.39 13.98 -30.03
CA LYS A 93 -8.77 14.04 -29.50
C LYS A 93 -9.70 14.82 -30.42
N PHE A 94 -9.18 15.84 -31.11
CA PHE A 94 -9.93 16.73 -32.00
C PHE A 94 -9.37 16.73 -33.44
N PRO A 95 -9.40 15.59 -34.15
CA PRO A 95 -8.77 15.44 -35.45
C PRO A 95 -9.48 16.20 -36.59
N ALA A 96 -10.81 16.33 -36.55
CA ALA A 96 -11.55 17.07 -37.58
C ALA A 96 -11.32 18.57 -37.43
N LEU A 97 -11.37 19.08 -36.20
CA LEU A 97 -11.07 20.46 -35.86
C LEU A 97 -9.62 20.83 -36.21
N TYR A 98 -8.65 19.98 -35.87
CA TYR A 98 -7.25 20.24 -36.18
C TYR A 98 -7.00 20.38 -37.69
N LYS A 99 -7.65 19.53 -38.52
CA LYS A 99 -7.60 19.65 -39.99
C LYS A 99 -8.28 20.91 -40.51
N ALA A 100 -9.33 21.39 -39.84
CA ALA A 100 -10.06 22.59 -40.22
C ALA A 100 -9.32 23.90 -39.87
N SER A 101 -8.41 23.86 -38.91
CA SER A 101 -7.59 25.01 -38.51
C SER A 101 -6.47 25.31 -39.52
N ALA A 102 -6.32 26.59 -39.87
CA ALA A 102 -5.17 27.09 -40.63
C ALA A 102 -3.89 27.20 -39.79
N VAL A 103 -4.00 27.11 -38.46
CA VAL A 103 -2.87 27.21 -37.51
C VAL A 103 -2.75 25.91 -36.73
N GLN A 104 -1.61 25.23 -36.89
CA GLN A 104 -1.35 23.91 -36.30
C GLN A 104 -0.01 23.90 -35.55
N ASN A 105 0.15 22.97 -34.61
CA ASN A 105 1.39 22.76 -33.85
C ASN A 105 1.84 23.97 -33.01
N LYS A 106 0.87 24.74 -32.50
CA LYS A 106 1.09 25.83 -31.56
C LYS A 106 0.60 25.47 -30.16
N PRO A 107 1.18 26.03 -29.09
CA PRO A 107 0.64 25.89 -27.74
C PRO A 107 -0.75 26.53 -27.65
N VAL A 108 -1.60 26.01 -26.77
CA VAL A 108 -2.99 26.49 -26.59
C VAL A 108 -3.02 28.00 -26.30
N ALA A 109 -2.03 28.52 -25.59
CA ALA A 109 -1.93 29.94 -25.28
C ALA A 109 -1.90 30.87 -26.51
N GLU A 110 -1.26 30.43 -27.61
CA GLU A 110 -1.20 31.22 -28.86
C GLU A 110 -2.55 31.31 -29.59
N PHE A 111 -3.51 30.45 -29.25
CA PHE A 111 -4.88 30.51 -29.79
C PHE A 111 -5.79 31.43 -28.97
N ASN A 112 -5.32 31.98 -27.85
CA ASN A 112 -6.09 32.94 -27.06
C ASN A 112 -5.76 34.37 -27.52
N THR A 113 -6.76 35.05 -28.05
CA THR A 113 -6.70 36.47 -28.45
C THR A 113 -7.38 37.38 -27.43
N GLY A 114 -7.78 36.84 -26.28
CA GLY A 114 -8.40 37.58 -25.18
C GLY A 114 -7.39 38.47 -24.46
N VAL A 115 -7.89 39.53 -23.84
CA VAL A 115 -7.10 40.45 -23.00
C VAL A 115 -7.64 40.40 -21.57
N GLY A 116 -6.80 40.05 -20.60
CA GLY A 116 -7.19 39.96 -19.19
C GLY A 116 -7.94 38.67 -18.84
N VAL A 117 -9.08 38.80 -18.14
CA VAL A 117 -9.83 37.65 -17.58
C VAL A 117 -10.79 37.00 -18.60
N ASN A 118 -11.02 37.65 -19.74
CA ASN A 118 -11.94 37.16 -20.76
C ASN A 118 -11.17 36.42 -21.86
N ASN A 119 -11.17 35.10 -21.81
CA ASN A 119 -10.61 34.25 -22.84
C ASN A 119 -11.39 34.41 -24.16
N CYS A 120 -10.68 34.69 -25.26
CA CYS A 120 -11.24 34.69 -26.60
C CYS A 120 -10.42 33.72 -27.45
N TRP A 121 -11.03 32.63 -27.92
CA TRP A 121 -10.30 31.58 -28.63
C TRP A 121 -10.40 31.75 -30.16
N ASN A 122 -9.29 32.07 -30.81
CA ASN A 122 -9.16 32.07 -32.27
C ASN A 122 -8.50 30.77 -32.74
N LEU A 123 -9.32 29.79 -33.11
CA LEU A 123 -8.87 28.47 -33.56
C LEU A 123 -8.33 28.46 -35.02
N GLY A 124 -8.13 29.62 -35.65
CA GLY A 124 -7.59 29.70 -37.01
C GLY A 124 -8.52 29.16 -38.11
N ILE A 125 -9.83 29.12 -37.85
CA ILE A 125 -10.84 28.57 -38.76
C ILE A 125 -11.26 29.67 -39.75
N SER A 126 -10.91 29.51 -41.02
CA SER A 126 -11.20 30.50 -42.08
C SER A 126 -12.40 30.16 -42.97
N ARG A 127 -13.06 29.02 -42.71
CA ARG A 127 -14.21 28.52 -43.49
C ARG A 127 -15.39 28.11 -42.60
N ARG A 128 -16.53 27.82 -43.22
CA ARG A 128 -17.66 27.20 -42.52
C ARG A 128 -17.29 25.79 -42.03
N LEU A 129 -17.77 25.45 -40.84
CA LEU A 129 -17.58 24.15 -40.20
C LEU A 129 -18.70 23.19 -40.57
N TYR A 130 -18.38 21.91 -40.63
CA TYR A 130 -19.33 20.81 -40.78
C TYR A 130 -19.62 20.17 -39.42
N ASP A 131 -20.73 19.44 -39.30
CA ASP A 131 -21.24 18.92 -38.01
C ASP A 131 -20.19 18.20 -37.12
N PRO A 132 -19.30 17.34 -37.64
CA PRO A 132 -18.27 16.70 -36.81
C PRO A 132 -17.28 17.70 -36.22
N GLU A 133 -16.92 18.74 -36.97
CA GLU A 133 -15.99 19.78 -36.54
C GLU A 133 -16.64 20.68 -35.49
N VAL A 134 -17.93 20.98 -35.64
CA VAL A 134 -18.71 21.74 -34.65
C VAL A 134 -18.74 21.01 -33.30
N ASN A 135 -18.99 19.70 -33.30
CA ASN A 135 -19.00 18.91 -32.07
C ASN A 135 -17.62 18.91 -31.37
N GLU A 136 -16.54 18.79 -32.13
CA GLU A 136 -15.18 18.86 -31.60
C GLU A 136 -14.85 20.25 -31.04
N VAL A 137 -15.30 21.33 -31.69
CA VAL A 137 -15.15 22.70 -31.18
C VAL A 137 -15.86 22.86 -29.83
N VAL A 138 -17.11 22.42 -29.72
CA VAL A 138 -17.88 22.52 -28.47
C VAL A 138 -17.18 21.77 -27.34
N SER A 139 -16.73 20.54 -27.61
CA SER A 139 -16.01 19.75 -26.61
C SER A 139 -14.68 20.37 -26.21
N LEU A 140 -13.91 20.94 -27.16
CA LEU A 140 -12.67 21.64 -26.84
C LEU A 140 -12.95 22.88 -25.98
N LEU A 141 -13.92 23.71 -26.36
CA LEU A 141 -14.26 24.93 -25.62
C LEU A 141 -14.72 24.64 -24.19
N SER A 142 -15.46 23.54 -23.96
CA SER A 142 -15.83 23.12 -22.59
C SER A 142 -14.62 22.75 -21.72
N ILE A 143 -13.54 22.25 -22.33
CA ILE A 143 -12.29 21.97 -21.61
C ILE A 143 -11.55 23.27 -21.31
N LEU A 144 -11.59 24.23 -22.23
CA LEU A 144 -10.90 25.52 -22.13
C LEU A 144 -11.62 26.56 -21.28
N GLU A 145 -12.91 26.37 -20.99
CA GLU A 145 -13.78 27.34 -20.31
C GLU A 145 -13.20 27.87 -18.99
N ASN A 146 -12.57 26.99 -18.20
CA ASN A 146 -12.01 27.32 -16.89
C ASN A 146 -10.46 27.41 -16.88
N VAL A 147 -9.84 27.48 -18.06
CA VAL A 147 -8.37 27.58 -18.17
C VAL A 147 -7.94 29.03 -17.97
N VAL A 148 -7.08 29.27 -17.00
CA VAL A 148 -6.41 30.57 -16.80
C VAL A 148 -4.99 30.45 -17.35
N LEU A 149 -4.67 31.23 -18.38
CA LEU A 149 -3.34 31.27 -18.97
C LEU A 149 -2.44 32.23 -18.18
N THR A 150 -1.19 31.83 -17.97
CA THR A 150 -0.12 32.68 -17.40
C THR A 150 1.06 32.72 -18.36
N GLU A 151 1.98 33.68 -18.17
CA GLU A 151 3.24 33.75 -18.92
C GLU A 151 4.31 32.77 -18.40
N ASP A 152 4.00 32.07 -17.31
CA ASP A 152 4.88 31.10 -16.68
C ASP A 152 5.03 29.84 -17.57
N PRO A 153 6.16 29.11 -17.47
CA PRO A 153 6.31 27.83 -18.16
C PRO A 153 5.26 26.80 -17.72
N ASP A 154 4.86 25.91 -18.62
CA ASP A 154 3.90 24.83 -18.32
C ASP A 154 4.38 23.96 -17.15
N GLU A 155 3.52 23.78 -16.16
CA GLU A 155 3.75 22.90 -15.00
C GLU A 155 2.73 21.76 -14.95
N LEU A 156 3.14 20.62 -14.38
CA LEU A 156 2.23 19.51 -14.11
C LEU A 156 1.27 19.89 -12.98
N TRP A 157 -0.03 19.99 -13.29
CA TRP A 157 -1.06 20.35 -12.33
C TRP A 157 -1.95 19.16 -11.93
N TRP A 158 -2.01 18.87 -10.63
CA TRP A 158 -2.88 17.86 -10.04
C TRP A 158 -4.29 18.42 -9.80
N ARG A 159 -5.26 17.94 -10.59
CA ARG A 159 -6.65 18.43 -10.60
C ARG A 159 -7.37 18.37 -9.25
N GLU A 160 -7.07 17.37 -8.42
CA GLU A 160 -7.87 17.10 -7.20
C GLU A 160 -7.45 17.95 -5.99
N ASN A 161 -6.64 19.00 -6.18
CA ASN A 161 -6.40 19.99 -5.13
C ASN A 161 -6.13 21.39 -5.68
N ASN A 162 -6.40 22.40 -4.86
CA ASN A 162 -6.23 23.81 -5.23
C ASN A 162 -4.77 24.24 -5.40
N SER A 163 -3.81 23.44 -4.90
CA SER A 163 -2.39 23.76 -5.01
C SER A 163 -1.76 23.24 -6.31
N GLY A 164 -2.42 22.36 -7.06
CA GLY A 164 -1.84 21.69 -8.22
C GLY A 164 -0.72 20.70 -7.90
N VAL A 165 -0.21 20.66 -6.67
CA VAL A 165 0.90 19.80 -6.30
C VAL A 165 0.41 18.37 -6.11
N PHE A 166 1.01 17.44 -6.86
CA PHE A 166 0.80 16.01 -6.62
C PHE A 166 1.41 15.62 -5.27
N SER A 167 0.63 14.93 -4.44
CA SER A 167 1.18 14.20 -3.30
C SER A 167 0.57 12.81 -3.24
N VAL A 168 1.41 11.83 -2.88
CA VAL A 168 0.99 10.44 -2.68
C VAL A 168 -0.17 10.39 -1.66
N LYS A 169 -0.08 11.18 -0.59
CA LYS A 169 -1.13 11.30 0.42
C LYS A 169 -2.47 11.73 -0.18
N ASN A 170 -2.52 12.84 -0.91
CA ASN A 170 -3.78 13.35 -1.50
C ASN A 170 -4.37 12.35 -2.50
N CYS A 171 -3.52 11.66 -3.27
CA CYS A 171 -3.94 10.61 -4.20
C CYS A 171 -4.58 9.42 -3.45
N TYR A 172 -3.94 8.92 -2.39
CA TYR A 172 -4.52 7.86 -1.55
C TYR A 172 -5.82 8.30 -0.86
N ASP A 173 -5.88 9.53 -0.33
CA ASP A 173 -7.07 10.05 0.32
C ASP A 173 -8.25 10.10 -0.67
N MET A 174 -8.01 10.52 -1.92
CA MET A 174 -9.02 10.52 -2.98
C MET A 174 -9.49 9.09 -3.35
N ILE A 175 -8.56 8.16 -3.55
CA ILE A 175 -8.87 6.75 -3.85
C ILE A 175 -9.62 6.09 -2.67
N SER A 176 -9.33 6.51 -1.43
CA SER A 176 -9.96 5.98 -0.23
C SER A 176 -11.37 6.51 0.01
N LYS A 177 -11.71 7.71 -0.49
CA LYS A 177 -13.06 8.27 -0.40
C LYS A 177 -14.05 7.61 -1.36
N THR A 178 -13.56 7.07 -2.46
CA THR A 178 -14.37 6.43 -3.52
C THR A 178 -14.61 4.94 -3.28
N ASN A 179 -13.89 4.33 -2.34
CA ASN A 179 -14.02 2.92 -1.99
C ASN A 179 -14.42 2.81 -0.52
N ASP A 180 -15.39 1.97 -0.18
CA ASP A 180 -15.67 1.55 1.21
C ASP A 180 -14.51 0.69 1.74
N ILE A 181 -13.35 1.32 1.97
CA ILE A 181 -12.18 0.67 2.54
C ILE A 181 -12.43 0.55 4.05
N PRO A 182 -12.40 -0.67 4.62
CA PRO A 182 -12.53 -0.84 6.06
C PRO A 182 -11.49 0.01 6.78
N ASN A 183 -11.89 0.67 7.86
CA ASN A 183 -11.00 1.50 8.66
C ASN A 183 -9.81 0.67 9.18
N PHE A 184 -8.64 0.80 8.55
CA PHE A 184 -7.45 0.06 8.94
C PHE A 184 -6.82 0.70 10.18
N PRO A 185 -6.68 -0.03 11.32
CA PRO A 185 -6.17 0.55 12.57
C PRO A 185 -4.65 0.70 12.54
N SER A 186 -4.13 1.54 11.65
CA SER A 186 -2.71 1.72 11.34
C SER A 186 -1.83 1.96 12.57
N ARG A 187 -2.31 2.75 13.53
CA ARG A 187 -1.60 3.10 14.77
C ARG A 187 -1.34 1.91 15.71
N LYS A 188 -2.05 0.79 15.52
CA LYS A 188 -1.88 -0.46 16.28
C LYS A 188 -0.70 -1.28 15.79
N TYR A 189 -0.36 -1.16 14.51
CA TYR A 189 0.75 -1.90 13.89
C TYR A 189 2.00 -1.02 13.74
N TRP A 190 1.81 0.24 13.39
CA TRP A 190 2.88 1.18 13.08
C TRP A 190 3.08 2.14 14.25
N SER A 191 4.28 2.10 14.85
CA SER A 191 4.68 2.97 15.95
C SER A 191 6.17 3.28 15.86
N SER A 192 6.56 4.48 16.30
CA SER A 192 7.96 4.84 16.49
C SER A 192 8.62 4.12 17.69
N LEU A 193 7.83 3.45 18.54
CA LEU A 193 8.34 2.73 19.71
C LEU A 193 9.09 1.45 19.35
N TRP A 194 8.82 0.85 18.19
CA TRP A 194 9.46 -0.37 17.73
C TRP A 194 9.91 -0.27 16.28
N PRO A 195 10.91 -1.06 15.85
CA PRO A 195 11.36 -1.07 14.46
C PRO A 195 10.26 -1.46 13.46
N ASN A 196 10.33 -0.92 12.23
CA ASN A 196 9.35 -1.22 11.16
C ASN A 196 9.17 -2.72 10.88
N ARG A 197 10.23 -3.54 11.02
CA ARG A 197 10.14 -5.01 10.88
C ARG A 197 9.18 -5.65 11.89
N VAL A 198 9.08 -5.10 13.10
CA VAL A 198 8.15 -5.56 14.12
C VAL A 198 6.73 -5.13 13.76
N GLY A 199 6.55 -3.89 13.30
CA GLY A 199 5.24 -3.43 12.81
C GLY A 199 4.72 -4.26 11.64
N PHE A 200 5.58 -4.59 10.67
CA PHE A 200 5.24 -5.47 9.56
C PHE A 200 4.90 -6.89 10.01
N PHE A 201 5.67 -7.44 10.96
CA PHE A 201 5.36 -8.72 11.58
C PHE A 201 3.99 -8.70 12.27
N LEU A 202 3.69 -7.69 13.09
CA LEU A 202 2.41 -7.56 13.79
C LEU A 202 1.24 -7.42 12.82
N TRP A 203 1.45 -6.68 11.72
CA TRP A 203 0.44 -6.56 10.66
C TRP A 203 0.15 -7.91 10.02
N LEU A 204 1.18 -8.67 9.63
CA LEU A 204 1.01 -10.03 9.14
C LEU A 204 0.36 -10.94 10.18
N ALA A 205 0.71 -10.80 11.45
CA ALA A 205 0.16 -11.63 12.52
C ALA A 205 -1.32 -11.31 12.77
N GLY A 206 -1.70 -10.02 12.74
CA GLY A 206 -3.10 -9.59 12.82
C GLY A 206 -3.93 -10.05 11.62
N GLN A 207 -3.32 -10.26 10.46
CA GLN A 207 -3.97 -10.85 9.29
C GLN A 207 -3.84 -12.38 9.23
N GLU A 208 -3.23 -13.02 10.24
CA GLU A 208 -2.95 -14.46 10.27
C GLU A 208 -2.13 -14.98 9.06
N HIS A 209 -1.18 -14.18 8.58
CA HIS A 209 -0.38 -14.45 7.38
C HIS A 209 1.12 -14.72 7.68
N ILE A 210 1.52 -14.76 8.95
CA ILE A 210 2.89 -15.15 9.34
C ILE A 210 3.16 -16.62 8.97
N LEU A 211 4.44 -17.00 8.87
CA LEU A 211 4.86 -18.32 8.38
C LEU A 211 4.72 -19.45 9.41
N THR A 212 3.52 -19.57 9.99
CA THR A 212 3.10 -20.71 10.81
C THR A 212 2.90 -21.95 9.94
N LEU A 213 2.97 -23.13 10.56
CA LEU A 213 2.88 -24.40 9.82
C LEU A 213 1.56 -24.55 9.07
N ASP A 214 0.42 -24.09 9.62
CA ASP A 214 -0.86 -24.08 8.91
C ASP A 214 -0.82 -23.22 7.64
N ASN A 215 -0.16 -22.07 7.69
CA ASN A 215 -0.03 -21.17 6.55
C ASN A 215 0.94 -21.71 5.49
N LEU A 216 1.97 -22.45 5.90
CA LEU A 216 2.82 -23.18 4.96
C LEU A 216 2.03 -24.31 4.27
N GLN A 217 1.21 -25.05 5.01
CA GLN A 217 0.30 -26.06 4.45
C GLN A 217 -0.69 -25.45 3.46
N LYS A 218 -1.32 -24.32 3.80
CA LYS A 218 -2.21 -23.57 2.87
C LYS A 218 -1.49 -23.13 1.58
N ARG A 219 -0.16 -22.98 1.63
CA ARG A 219 0.69 -22.63 0.47
C ARG A 219 1.20 -23.86 -0.30
N GLY A 220 0.74 -25.06 0.04
CA GLY A 220 1.05 -26.30 -0.68
C GLY A 220 2.26 -27.07 -0.15
N TRP A 221 2.80 -26.71 1.02
CA TRP A 221 3.89 -27.48 1.63
C TRP A 221 3.36 -28.68 2.42
N SER A 222 3.88 -29.88 2.15
CA SER A 222 3.52 -31.10 2.88
C SER A 222 4.44 -31.29 4.09
N LEU A 223 3.97 -30.88 5.27
CA LEU A 223 4.69 -31.00 6.53
C LEU A 223 3.73 -31.29 7.69
N PRO A 224 4.18 -32.02 8.73
CA PRO A 224 3.37 -32.26 9.92
C PRO A 224 3.17 -30.95 10.69
N ASN A 225 1.92 -30.61 11.00
CA ASN A 225 1.60 -29.41 11.76
C ASN A 225 1.52 -29.72 13.26
N ARG A 226 2.64 -29.51 13.95
CA ARG A 226 2.75 -29.59 15.41
C ARG A 226 3.47 -28.35 15.92
N CYS A 227 2.84 -27.62 16.83
CA CYS A 227 3.40 -26.38 17.37
C CYS A 227 4.77 -26.60 18.02
N TYR A 228 5.78 -25.84 17.59
CA TYR A 228 7.15 -25.95 18.10
C TYR A 228 7.29 -25.54 19.58
N LEU A 229 6.34 -24.77 20.13
CA LEU A 229 6.40 -24.32 21.52
C LEU A 229 5.77 -25.31 22.49
N CYS A 230 4.50 -25.67 22.26
CA CYS A 230 3.75 -26.53 23.17
C CYS A 230 3.78 -28.01 22.81
N GLU A 231 4.19 -28.35 21.59
CA GLU A 231 4.32 -29.72 21.08
C GLU A 231 3.04 -30.58 21.27
N THR A 232 1.87 -29.95 21.43
CA THR A 232 0.62 -30.67 21.78
C THR A 232 -0.53 -30.39 20.83
N MET A 233 -0.56 -29.20 20.23
CA MET A 233 -1.61 -28.78 19.30
C MET A 233 -1.00 -28.41 17.95
N SER A 234 -1.86 -28.29 16.93
CA SER A 234 -1.47 -27.71 15.64
C SER A 234 -1.07 -26.23 15.80
N GLU A 235 -0.01 -25.83 15.10
CA GLU A 235 0.41 -24.45 15.00
C GLU A 235 -0.50 -23.65 14.06
N SER A 236 -1.07 -22.57 14.58
CA SER A 236 -1.69 -21.47 13.83
C SER A 236 -1.21 -20.14 14.41
N THR A 237 -1.48 -19.02 13.74
CA THR A 237 -1.07 -17.69 14.24
C THR A 237 -1.65 -17.40 15.63
N ASN A 238 -2.97 -17.57 15.80
CA ASN A 238 -3.65 -17.32 17.07
C ASN A 238 -3.25 -18.34 18.15
N HIS A 239 -3.07 -19.62 17.78
CA HIS A 239 -2.52 -20.60 18.72
C HIS A 239 -1.13 -20.18 19.17
N LEU A 240 -0.20 -19.95 18.24
CA LEU A 240 1.18 -19.66 18.54
C LEU A 240 1.35 -18.43 19.45
N LEU A 241 0.66 -17.32 19.14
CA LEU A 241 0.88 -16.05 19.84
C LEU A 241 -0.01 -15.86 21.08
N ILE A 242 -1.15 -16.55 21.17
CA ILE A 242 -2.15 -16.33 22.24
C ILE A 242 -2.45 -17.62 23.01
N HIS A 243 -3.02 -18.63 22.34
CA HIS A 243 -3.65 -19.78 23.02
C HIS A 243 -2.71 -20.94 23.33
N CYS A 244 -1.48 -20.90 22.84
CA CYS A 244 -0.45 -21.89 23.12
C CYS A 244 -0.18 -21.90 24.63
N LYS A 245 -0.13 -23.09 25.25
CA LYS A 245 0.14 -23.23 26.70
C LYS A 245 1.43 -22.52 27.13
N TYR A 246 2.43 -22.51 26.25
CA TYR A 246 3.68 -21.79 26.47
C TYR A 246 3.46 -20.28 26.45
N SER A 247 2.79 -19.75 25.41
CA SER A 247 2.49 -18.33 25.25
C SER A 247 1.56 -17.79 26.34
N MET A 248 0.54 -18.57 26.75
CA MET A 248 -0.35 -18.21 27.86
C MET A 248 0.42 -17.99 29.17
N LYS A 249 1.45 -18.79 29.48
CA LYS A 249 2.28 -18.57 30.67
C LYS A 249 3.00 -17.22 30.62
N LEU A 250 3.51 -16.81 29.46
CA LEU A 250 4.18 -15.53 29.30
C LEU A 250 3.19 -14.37 29.51
N TRP A 251 2.02 -14.43 28.88
CA TRP A 251 0.99 -13.41 29.07
C TRP A 251 0.51 -13.32 30.52
N SER A 252 0.19 -14.46 31.13
CA SER A 252 -0.26 -14.52 32.53
C SER A 252 0.78 -13.97 33.50
N TYR A 253 2.08 -14.15 33.23
CA TYR A 253 3.13 -13.56 34.05
C TYR A 253 3.06 -12.02 34.04
N PHE A 254 3.02 -11.39 32.87
CA PHE A 254 3.00 -9.92 32.77
C PHE A 254 1.71 -9.31 33.32
N PHE A 255 0.57 -9.98 33.18
CA PHE A 255 -0.68 -9.55 33.80
C PHE A 255 -0.64 -9.72 35.33
N GLY A 256 -0.08 -10.83 35.82
CA GLY A 256 0.07 -11.07 37.26
C GLY A 256 0.96 -10.04 37.97
N GLU A 257 2.02 -9.57 37.32
CA GLU A 257 2.91 -8.51 37.86
C GLU A 257 2.18 -7.19 38.16
N VAL A 258 1.02 -6.96 37.54
CA VAL A 258 0.17 -5.77 37.71
C VAL A 258 -1.18 -6.10 38.34
N ASN A 259 -1.30 -7.27 38.99
CA ASN A 259 -2.52 -7.77 39.63
C ASN A 259 -3.73 -7.88 38.70
N MET A 260 -3.50 -8.16 37.42
CA MET A 260 -4.53 -8.41 36.42
C MET A 260 -4.56 -9.89 36.03
N VAL A 261 -5.69 -10.35 35.50
CA VAL A 261 -5.84 -11.70 34.96
C VAL A 261 -5.75 -11.66 33.44
N TRP A 262 -4.94 -12.53 32.86
CA TRP A 262 -4.89 -12.68 31.41
C TRP A 262 -6.17 -13.34 30.89
N SER A 263 -6.92 -12.62 30.07
CA SER A 263 -8.09 -13.13 29.34
C SER A 263 -7.76 -13.16 27.84
N PRO A 264 -7.37 -14.32 27.27
CA PRO A 264 -6.89 -14.39 25.90
C PRO A 264 -8.01 -14.06 24.90
N PRO A 265 -7.81 -13.09 23.99
CA PRO A 265 -8.75 -12.83 22.91
C PRO A 265 -8.70 -13.93 21.85
N ASN A 266 -9.74 -14.05 21.03
CA ASN A 266 -9.84 -15.11 20.01
C ASN A 266 -8.86 -14.96 18.83
N SER A 267 -8.29 -13.77 18.63
CA SER A 267 -7.32 -13.54 17.55
C SER A 267 -6.31 -12.45 17.87
N VAL A 268 -5.18 -12.49 17.17
CA VAL A 268 -4.12 -11.46 17.24
C VAL A 268 -4.64 -10.10 16.76
N TYR A 269 -5.56 -10.10 15.80
CA TYR A 269 -6.25 -8.88 15.38
C TYR A 269 -6.99 -8.22 16.55
N VAL A 270 -7.87 -8.99 17.21
CA VAL A 270 -8.68 -8.49 18.35
C VAL A 270 -7.77 -8.09 19.51
N LEU A 271 -6.70 -8.85 19.76
CA LEU A 271 -5.67 -8.50 20.73
C LEU A 271 -5.15 -7.09 20.48
N LEU A 272 -4.60 -6.82 19.30
CA LEU A 272 -3.94 -5.55 19.00
C LEU A 272 -4.93 -4.39 18.90
N GLU A 273 -6.09 -4.62 18.27
CA GLU A 273 -7.09 -3.58 18.08
C GLU A 273 -7.71 -3.13 19.41
N LYS A 274 -8.12 -4.09 20.24
CA LYS A 274 -8.74 -3.79 21.54
C LYS A 274 -7.73 -3.48 22.65
N TRP A 275 -6.42 -3.59 22.38
CA TRP A 275 -5.37 -3.26 23.35
C TRP A 275 -5.33 -1.76 23.68
N ASN A 276 -6.11 -1.35 24.67
CA ASN A 276 -6.15 0.01 25.18
C ASN A 276 -6.34 -0.04 26.70
N SER A 277 -5.80 0.95 27.41
CA SER A 277 -6.13 1.18 28.82
C SER A 277 -6.23 2.69 29.07
N LYS A 278 -7.22 3.10 29.86
CA LYS A 278 -7.47 4.50 30.21
C LYS A 278 -6.80 4.89 31.53
N ASP A 279 -6.69 3.94 32.45
CA ASP A 279 -6.33 4.16 33.84
C ASP A 279 -4.87 3.82 34.12
N LEU A 280 -3.96 4.36 33.30
CA LEU A 280 -2.51 4.19 33.44
C LEU A 280 -1.81 5.54 33.57
N SER A 281 -0.65 5.55 34.22
CA SER A 281 0.26 6.71 34.23
C SER A 281 0.77 7.01 32.81
N ASN A 282 1.46 8.14 32.62
CA ASN A 282 2.02 8.48 31.31
C ASN A 282 3.08 7.48 30.86
N GLU A 283 3.95 7.08 31.78
CA GLU A 283 4.94 6.01 31.66
C GLU A 283 4.26 4.68 31.36
N GLY A 284 3.20 4.36 32.10
CA GLY A 284 2.43 3.13 32.01
C GLY A 284 1.76 2.97 30.66
N LYS A 285 1.19 4.05 30.09
CA LYS A 285 0.62 4.05 28.73
C LYS A 285 1.64 3.64 27.67
N VAL A 286 2.89 4.07 27.79
CA VAL A 286 3.97 3.72 26.86
C VAL A 286 4.35 2.25 27.02
N LEU A 287 4.60 1.78 28.24
CA LEU A 287 4.96 0.38 28.50
C LEU A 287 3.84 -0.58 28.10
N TRP A 288 2.60 -0.24 28.44
CA TRP A 288 1.43 -1.03 28.10
C TRP A 288 1.24 -1.13 26.58
N ARG A 289 1.49 -0.04 25.84
CA ARG A 289 1.43 -0.06 24.36
C ARG A 289 2.51 -0.96 23.76
N ILE A 290 3.69 -1.02 24.37
CA ILE A 290 4.83 -1.83 23.89
C ILE A 290 4.64 -3.32 24.19
N LEU A 291 4.04 -3.64 25.34
CA LEU A 291 3.97 -4.99 25.89
C LEU A 291 3.47 -6.05 24.89
N PRO A 292 2.32 -5.90 24.19
CA PRO A 292 1.83 -6.93 23.29
C PRO A 292 2.74 -7.13 22.07
N ALA A 293 3.34 -6.05 21.58
CA ALA A 293 4.31 -6.11 20.49
C ALA A 293 5.56 -6.89 20.90
N ALA A 294 6.07 -6.63 22.11
CA ALA A 294 7.28 -7.27 22.63
C ALA A 294 7.05 -8.76 22.89
N ILE A 295 5.93 -9.13 23.52
CA ILE A 295 5.57 -10.53 23.77
C ILE A 295 5.43 -11.30 22.46
N CYS A 296 4.61 -10.83 21.51
CA CYS A 296 4.42 -11.50 20.23
C CYS A 296 5.73 -11.65 19.45
N TRP A 297 6.58 -10.61 19.44
CA TRP A 297 7.87 -10.64 18.76
C TRP A 297 8.84 -11.64 19.39
N CYS A 298 8.95 -11.68 20.72
CA CYS A 298 9.80 -12.63 21.41
C CYS A 298 9.32 -14.08 21.25
N ILE A 299 8.00 -14.34 21.32
CA ILE A 299 7.42 -15.66 21.02
C ILE A 299 7.80 -16.09 19.60
N TRP A 300 7.68 -15.19 18.62
CA TRP A 300 8.02 -15.49 17.23
C TRP A 300 9.51 -15.83 17.05
N LYS A 301 10.41 -15.06 17.68
CA LYS A 301 11.85 -15.34 17.68
C LYS A 301 12.15 -16.69 18.32
N GLU A 302 11.56 -16.98 19.47
CA GLU A 302 11.76 -18.25 20.19
C GLU A 302 11.31 -19.44 19.34
N ARG A 303 10.09 -19.36 18.77
CA ARG A 303 9.58 -20.39 17.86
C ARG A 303 10.54 -20.64 16.69
N ASN A 304 11.07 -19.58 16.09
CA ASN A 304 12.00 -19.74 14.96
C ASN A 304 13.35 -20.32 15.39
N ALA A 305 13.89 -19.94 16.56
CA ALA A 305 15.11 -20.55 17.10
C ALA A 305 14.91 -22.07 17.32
N ILE A 306 13.76 -22.48 17.85
CA ILE A 306 13.45 -23.91 18.01
C ILE A 306 13.32 -24.59 16.64
N ALA A 307 12.59 -23.98 15.70
CA ALA A 307 12.31 -24.58 14.41
C ALA A 307 13.55 -24.74 13.50
N PHE A 308 14.49 -23.79 13.56
CA PHE A 308 15.64 -23.75 12.64
C PHE A 308 16.98 -24.08 13.30
N GLU A 309 17.11 -23.85 14.61
CA GLU A 309 18.37 -24.03 15.36
C GLU A 309 18.25 -25.15 16.42
N GLY A 310 17.04 -25.62 16.74
CA GLY A 310 16.81 -26.62 17.78
C GLY A 310 17.06 -26.11 19.20
N ILE A 311 17.20 -24.79 19.38
CA ILE A 311 17.49 -24.16 20.67
C ILE A 311 16.19 -23.72 21.31
N LYS A 312 15.91 -24.21 22.52
CA LYS A 312 14.74 -23.84 23.34
C LYS A 312 15.22 -23.20 24.64
N LYS A 313 14.77 -21.97 24.89
CA LYS A 313 15.07 -21.24 26.11
C LYS A 313 14.18 -21.68 27.26
N GLU A 314 14.75 -21.60 28.45
CA GLU A 314 13.98 -21.62 29.69
C GLU A 314 13.00 -20.45 29.74
N ILE A 315 11.82 -20.67 30.31
CA ILE A 315 10.75 -19.65 30.30
C ILE A 315 11.20 -18.34 30.97
N ASN A 316 12.00 -18.43 32.03
CA ASN A 316 12.53 -17.27 32.75
C ASN A 316 13.50 -16.43 31.90
N GLN A 317 14.27 -17.08 31.02
CA GLN A 317 15.15 -16.36 30.08
C GLN A 317 14.31 -15.58 29.07
N LEU A 318 13.23 -16.18 28.56
CA LEU A 318 12.34 -15.49 27.63
C LEU A 318 11.56 -14.35 28.29
N LEU A 319 11.13 -14.51 29.55
CA LEU A 319 10.54 -13.42 30.34
C LEU A 319 11.50 -12.25 30.49
N MET A 320 12.77 -12.53 30.77
CA MET A 320 13.82 -11.52 30.84
C MET A 320 14.05 -10.85 29.48
N ASP A 321 14.11 -11.62 28.39
CA ASP A 321 14.23 -11.09 27.03
C ASP A 321 13.07 -10.15 26.68
N ILE A 322 11.84 -10.47 27.09
CA ILE A 322 10.68 -9.59 26.90
C ILE A 322 10.84 -8.32 27.74
N LYS A 323 11.22 -8.40 29.02
CA LYS A 323 11.47 -7.21 29.86
C LYS A 323 12.57 -6.31 29.26
N ILE A 324 13.66 -6.91 28.77
CA ILE A 324 14.72 -6.19 28.06
C ILE A 324 14.16 -5.54 26.79
N GLN A 325 13.40 -6.27 25.97
CA GLN A 325 12.81 -5.74 24.75
C GLN A 325 11.87 -4.55 25.02
N VAL A 326 11.04 -4.66 26.06
CA VAL A 326 10.15 -3.57 26.52
C VAL A 326 10.99 -2.35 26.92
N SER A 327 12.04 -2.54 27.73
CA SER A 327 12.90 -1.43 28.16
C SER A 327 13.59 -0.72 27.00
N LEU A 328 14.15 -1.46 26.04
CA LEU A 328 14.83 -0.91 24.86
C LEU A 328 13.87 -0.08 24.00
N TRP A 329 12.63 -0.54 23.82
CA TRP A 329 11.61 0.19 23.06
C TRP A 329 11.06 1.38 23.85
N ALA A 330 10.95 1.27 25.16
CA ALA A 330 10.54 2.39 26.01
C ALA A 330 11.52 3.56 25.90
N LYS A 331 12.84 3.30 25.83
CA LYS A 331 13.87 4.33 25.63
C LYS A 331 13.72 5.16 24.35
N MET A 332 12.98 4.68 23.36
CA MET A 332 12.66 5.45 22.15
C MET A 332 11.66 6.59 22.41
N ASN A 333 10.97 6.54 23.55
CA ASN A 333 10.07 7.58 24.00
C ASN A 333 10.79 8.57 24.94
N SER A 334 10.49 9.86 24.79
CA SER A 334 11.09 10.92 25.61
C SER A 334 10.86 10.73 27.12
N VAL A 335 9.72 10.14 27.51
CA VAL A 335 9.34 9.87 28.90
C VAL A 335 10.38 8.97 29.62
N PHE A 336 11.02 8.03 28.90
CA PHE A 336 11.99 7.10 29.49
C PHE A 336 13.45 7.48 29.21
N LYS A 337 13.73 8.63 28.59
CA LYS A 337 15.08 8.99 28.15
C LYS A 337 16.08 9.11 29.31
N SER A 338 15.63 9.58 30.48
CA SER A 338 16.43 9.68 31.71
C SER A 338 16.42 8.42 32.58
N ILE A 339 15.49 7.48 32.35
CA ILE A 339 15.32 6.29 33.18
C ILE A 339 16.30 5.18 32.71
N PRO A 340 17.12 4.59 33.60
CA PRO A 340 17.99 3.46 33.25
C PRO A 340 17.18 2.22 32.85
N CYS A 341 17.64 1.48 31.84
CA CYS A 341 16.97 0.26 31.37
C CYS A 341 16.82 -0.77 32.49
N GLU A 342 17.82 -0.92 33.35
CA GLU A 342 17.79 -1.84 34.50
C GLU A 342 16.62 -1.56 35.45
N ARG A 343 16.32 -0.28 35.69
CA ARG A 343 15.17 0.12 36.51
C ARG A 343 13.86 -0.24 35.83
N ILE A 344 13.76 -0.06 34.51
CA ILE A 344 12.58 -0.49 33.76
C ILE A 344 12.44 -2.01 33.86
N VAL A 345 13.50 -2.79 33.63
CA VAL A 345 13.46 -4.26 33.67
C VAL A 345 13.06 -4.79 35.05
N SER A 346 13.67 -4.28 36.12
CA SER A 346 13.46 -4.77 37.48
C SER A 346 12.17 -4.25 38.13
N ARG A 347 11.75 -3.03 37.79
CA ARG A 347 10.66 -2.31 38.46
C ARG A 347 9.61 -1.78 37.49
N TRP A 348 9.38 -2.46 36.36
CA TRP A 348 8.44 -2.01 35.33
C TRP A 348 7.02 -1.75 35.89
N LYS A 349 6.58 -2.53 36.88
CA LYS A 349 5.27 -2.41 37.53
C LYS A 349 5.06 -1.08 38.25
N ASP A 350 6.13 -0.49 38.80
CA ASP A 350 6.09 0.80 39.50
C ASP A 350 5.72 1.94 38.56
N PHE A 351 5.86 1.73 37.25
CA PHE A 351 5.51 2.70 36.21
C PHE A 351 4.11 2.51 35.66
N ILE A 352 3.39 1.42 35.93
CA ILE A 352 2.13 1.11 35.23
C ILE A 352 0.98 1.98 35.74
N PHE A 353 0.81 2.06 37.05
CA PHE A 353 -0.23 2.85 37.70
C PHE A 353 0.36 4.09 38.37
N ASN A 354 -0.44 5.14 38.51
CA ASN A 354 -0.04 6.25 39.38
C ASN A 354 -0.05 5.76 40.84
N PRO A 355 0.91 6.20 41.67
CA PRO A 355 0.82 5.94 43.11
C PRO A 355 -0.49 6.53 43.66
N PRO A 356 -1.09 5.87 44.67
CA PRO A 356 -2.33 6.33 45.31
C PRO A 356 -2.18 7.71 45.97
#